data_AF-A0A562QWV1-F1
#
_entry.id   AF-A0A562QWV1-F1
#
_cell.length_a   1.000
_cell.length_b   1.000
_cell.length_c   1.000
_cell.angle_alpha   90.00
_cell.angle_beta   90.00
_cell.angle_gamma   90.00
#
_symmetry.space_group_name_H-M   'P 1'
#
loop_
_entity.id
_entity.type
_entity.pdbx_description
1 polymer ?
#
loop_
_entity_poly.entity_id
_entity_poly.type
_entity_poly.pdbx_seq_one_letter_code
_entity_poly.pdbx_strand_id
1 'polypeptide(L)'
;MLRIKEEEDFFDYVIFRFVDILNELELIDATFYKLVKYGTTDGRIITLIKNGFSRGVAELLLTKKYKSFVQFAEDDSVWINPEIHKRLIADKVGFLQRHEVSLNVMATQ
;
A
#
# COMPACT_ATOMS: atom_id res chain seq x y z
N MET A 1 -4.59 -8.26 23.70
CA MET A 1 -5.13 -7.82 22.40
C MET A 1 -5.64 -6.38 22.45
N LEU A 2 -6.44 -5.99 23.45
CA LEU A 2 -6.91 -4.59 23.62
C LEU A 2 -5.78 -3.55 23.65
N ARG A 3 -4.73 -3.77 24.44
CA ARG A 3 -3.60 -2.83 24.55
C ARG A 3 -2.86 -2.57 23.23
N ILE A 4 -2.67 -3.60 22.39
CA ILE A 4 -1.99 -3.43 21.09
C ILE A 4 -2.85 -2.56 20.17
N LYS A 5 -4.16 -2.80 20.16
CA LYS A 5 -5.10 -1.98 19.39
C LYS A 5 -5.12 -0.53 19.89
N GLU A 6 -5.10 -0.30 21.20
CA GLU A 6 -5.01 1.05 21.78
C GLU A 6 -3.72 1.78 21.38
N GLU A 7 -2.59 1.06 21.36
CA GLU A 7 -1.32 1.60 20.90
C GLU A 7 -1.35 1.93 19.40
N GLU A 8 -1.90 1.04 18.56
CA GLU A 8 -2.12 1.28 17.12
C GLU A 8 -3.02 2.50 16.87
N ASP A 9 -4.17 2.57 17.54
CA ASP A 9 -5.10 3.70 17.46
C ASP A 9 -4.43 5.01 17.90
N PHE A 10 -3.55 4.98 18.90
CA PHE A 10 -2.80 6.17 19.32
C PHE A 10 -1.84 6.66 18.23
N PHE A 11 -1.12 5.77 17.57
CA PHE A 11 -0.28 6.15 16.42
C PHE A 11 -1.11 6.73 15.28
N ASP A 12 -2.22 6.08 14.93
CA ASP A 12 -3.08 6.49 13.81
C ASP A 12 -3.78 7.82 14.04
N TYR A 13 -4.41 8.00 15.20
CA TYR A 13 -5.27 9.16 15.45
C TYR A 13 -4.53 10.33 16.09
N VAL A 14 -3.37 10.11 16.70
CA VAL A 14 -2.59 11.15 17.38
C VAL A 14 -1.29 11.42 16.64
N ILE A 15 -0.37 10.45 16.59
CA ILE A 15 1.00 10.70 16.12
C ILE A 15 1.04 11.03 14.62
N PHE A 16 0.37 10.26 13.77
CA PHE A 16 0.46 10.49 12.32
C PHE A 16 -0.13 11.83 11.87
N ARG A 17 -1.13 12.36 12.59
CA ARG A 17 -1.65 13.70 12.31
C ARG A 17 -0.58 14.78 12.50
N PHE A 18 0.23 14.68 13.55
CA PHE A 18 1.33 15.62 13.75
C PHE A 18 2.42 15.44 12.69
N VAL A 19 2.73 14.20 12.32
CA VAL A 19 3.72 13.90 11.27
C VAL A 19 3.28 14.49 9.92
N ASP A 20 2.00 14.39 9.57
CA ASP A 20 1.45 14.97 8.34
C ASP A 20 1.57 16.51 8.36
N ILE A 21 1.18 17.17 9.47
CA ILE A 21 1.31 18.65 9.61
C ILE A 21 2.77 19.09 9.51
N LEU A 22 3.70 18.38 10.15
CA LEU A 22 5.12 18.71 10.08
C LEU A 22 5.66 18.56 8.65
N ASN A 23 5.20 17.56 7.90
CA ASN A 23 5.56 17.38 6.50
C ASN A 23 4.97 18.48 5.61
N GLU A 24 3.71 18.87 5.82
CA GLU A 24 3.05 19.98 5.08
C GLU A 24 3.74 21.33 5.31
N LEU A 25 4.28 21.55 6.52
CA LEU A 25 5.06 22.74 6.86
C LEU A 25 6.53 22.65 6.44
N GLU A 26 6.94 21.56 5.76
CA GLU A 26 8.32 21.28 5.34
C GLU A 26 9.32 21.28 6.51
N LEU A 27 8.86 20.93 7.73
CA LEU A 27 9.67 20.91 8.95
C LEU A 27 10.39 19.57 9.20
N ILE A 28 10.09 18.55 8.38
CA ILE A 28 10.76 17.24 8.43
C ILE A 28 11.19 16.82 7.03
N ASP A 29 12.26 16.03 6.96
CA ASP A 29 12.77 15.50 5.70
C ASP A 29 11.74 14.57 5.02
N ALA A 30 11.59 14.71 3.70
CA ALA A 30 10.62 13.95 2.93
C ALA A 30 10.90 12.43 2.93
N THR A 31 12.17 12.01 3.05
CA THR A 31 12.53 10.59 3.18
C THR A 31 12.11 10.06 4.55
N PHE A 32 12.37 10.83 5.60
CA PHE A 32 11.92 10.52 6.96
C PHE A 32 10.40 10.40 7.03
N TYR A 33 9.66 11.37 6.46
CA TYR A 33 8.20 11.31 6.38
C TYR A 33 7.72 10.01 5.71
N LYS A 34 8.26 9.67 4.54
CA LYS A 34 7.88 8.44 3.80
C LYS A 34 8.14 7.17 4.60
N LEU A 35 9.27 7.10 5.30
CA LEU A 35 9.59 5.95 6.16
C LEU A 35 8.65 5.85 7.36
N VAL A 36 8.30 6.96 8.00
CA VAL A 36 7.36 6.96 9.14
C VAL A 36 5.94 6.60 8.68
N LYS A 37 5.47 7.20 7.58
CA LYS A 37 4.08 7.05 7.10
C LYS A 37 3.84 5.72 6.39
N TYR A 38 4.78 5.25 5.57
CA TYR A 38 4.60 4.11 4.68
C TYR A 38 5.58 2.96 4.94
N GLY A 39 6.58 3.16 5.81
CA GLY A 39 7.61 2.16 6.09
C GLY A 39 8.63 1.95 4.97
N THR A 40 8.56 2.73 3.87
CA THR A 40 9.38 2.59 2.68
C THR A 40 9.54 3.94 1.97
N THR A 41 10.51 4.04 1.07
CA THR A 41 10.75 5.20 0.21
C THR A 41 10.53 4.89 -1.28
N ASP A 42 10.23 3.64 -1.66
CA ASP A 42 9.89 3.29 -3.05
C ASP A 42 8.52 3.90 -3.40
N GLY A 43 8.53 4.88 -4.29
CA GLY A 43 7.33 5.60 -4.72
C GLY A 43 6.23 4.68 -5.24
N ARG A 44 6.56 3.59 -5.92
CA ARG A 44 5.55 2.65 -6.47
C ARG A 44 4.87 1.84 -5.37
N ILE A 45 5.61 1.45 -4.33
CA ILE A 45 5.01 0.81 -3.15
C ILE A 45 4.10 1.80 -2.44
N ILE A 46 4.55 3.05 -2.27
CA ILE A 46 3.75 4.11 -1.66
C ILE A 46 2.46 4.36 -2.46
N THR A 47 2.53 4.44 -3.79
CA THR A 47 1.34 4.62 -4.65
C THR A 47 0.37 3.45 -4.50
N LEU A 48 0.85 2.20 -4.45
CA LEU A 48 -0.01 1.04 -4.16
C LEU A 48 -0.65 1.13 -2.76
N ILE A 49 0.10 1.55 -1.73
CA ILE A 49 -0.46 1.73 -0.38
C ILE A 49 -1.56 2.80 -0.35
N LYS A 50 -1.33 3.93 -1.02
CA LYS A 50 -2.34 5.00 -1.18
C LYS A 50 -3.60 4.50 -1.90
N ASN A 51 -3.47 3.51 -2.79
CA ASN A 51 -4.58 2.87 -3.51
C ASN A 51 -5.20 1.69 -2.73
N GLY A 52 -4.96 1.60 -1.42
CA GLY A 52 -5.64 0.64 -0.53
C GLY A 52 -4.98 -0.73 -0.40
N PHE A 53 -3.79 -0.93 -0.97
CA PHE A 53 -3.03 -2.17 -0.80
C PHE A 53 -2.21 -2.13 0.49
N SER A 54 -2.15 -3.25 1.21
CA SER A 54 -1.17 -3.45 2.27
C SER A 54 0.24 -3.46 1.68
N ARG A 55 1.24 -3.09 2.50
CA ARG A 55 2.64 -3.09 2.08
C ARG A 55 3.10 -4.45 1.54
N GLY A 56 2.71 -5.54 2.20
CA GLY A 56 3.09 -6.89 1.79
C GLY A 56 2.53 -7.26 0.41
N VAL A 57 1.29 -6.85 0.10
CA VAL A 57 0.71 -7.05 -1.23
C VAL A 57 1.36 -6.12 -2.25
N ALA A 58 1.64 -4.86 -1.89
CA ALA A 58 2.34 -3.95 -2.79
C ALA A 58 3.72 -4.49 -3.21
N GLU A 59 4.50 -5.00 -2.26
CA GLU A 59 5.80 -5.65 -2.53
C GLU A 59 5.63 -6.90 -3.41
N LEU A 60 4.62 -7.74 -3.13
CA LEU A 60 4.28 -8.91 -3.96
C LEU A 60 3.99 -8.51 -5.41
N LEU A 61 3.09 -7.54 -5.61
CA LEU A 61 2.65 -7.07 -6.92
C LEU A 61 3.80 -6.51 -7.77
N LEU A 62 4.80 -5.92 -7.13
CA LEU A 62 5.98 -5.35 -7.80
C LEU A 62 7.10 -6.37 -8.08
N THR A 63 6.95 -7.63 -7.66
CA THR A 63 7.88 -8.68 -8.06
C THR A 63 7.88 -8.91 -9.57
N LYS A 64 8.98 -9.44 -10.12
CA LYS A 64 9.10 -9.73 -11.57
C LYS A 64 7.96 -10.61 -12.13
N LYS A 65 7.32 -11.42 -11.28
CA LYS A 65 6.23 -12.34 -11.68
C LYS A 65 4.91 -11.62 -11.93
N TYR A 66 4.62 -10.55 -11.19
CA TYR A 66 3.32 -9.88 -11.21
C TYR A 66 3.37 -8.44 -11.73
N LYS A 67 4.57 -7.85 -11.85
CA LYS A 67 4.75 -6.45 -12.28
C LYS A 67 4.07 -6.13 -13.62
N SER A 68 3.99 -7.09 -14.55
CA SER A 68 3.32 -6.90 -15.84
C SER A 68 1.81 -6.72 -15.75
N PHE A 69 1.20 -7.06 -14.61
CA PHE A 69 -0.23 -6.89 -14.36
C PHE A 69 -0.55 -5.55 -13.67
N VAL A 70 0.46 -4.74 -13.35
CA VAL A 70 0.31 -3.46 -12.65
C VAL A 70 0.77 -2.33 -13.56
N GLN A 71 -0.10 -1.35 -13.76
CA GLN A 71 0.20 -0.12 -14.49
C GLN A 71 -0.06 1.08 -13.61
N PHE A 72 0.89 2.02 -13.61
CA PHE A 72 0.80 3.27 -12.87
C PHE A 72 0.46 4.38 -13.86
N ALA A 73 -0.55 5.18 -13.55
CA ALA A 73 -0.90 6.37 -14.31
C ALA A 73 -0.16 7.61 -13.76
N GLU A 74 -0.23 8.73 -14.48
CA GLU A 74 0.43 9.99 -14.08
C GLU A 74 -0.22 10.65 -12.85
N ASP A 75 -1.47 10.31 -12.55
CA ASP A 75 -2.30 10.87 -11.48
C ASP A 75 -2.25 10.05 -10.17
N ASP A 76 -1.20 9.26 -9.95
CA ASP A 76 -1.08 8.30 -8.83
C ASP A 76 -2.15 7.19 -8.81
N SER A 77 -2.96 7.05 -9.88
CA SER A 77 -3.90 5.92 -10.03
C SER A 77 -3.17 4.63 -10.41
N VAL A 78 -3.67 3.49 -9.95
CA VAL A 78 -3.13 2.17 -10.28
C VAL A 78 -4.17 1.32 -10.99
N TRP A 79 -3.80 0.83 -12.17
CA TRP A 79 -4.58 -0.16 -12.92
C TRP A 79 -4.00 -1.55 -12.71
N ILE A 80 -4.86 -2.49 -12.30
CA ILE A 80 -4.50 -3.88 -12.10
C ILE A 80 -5.25 -4.75 -13.10
N ASN A 81 -4.51 -5.51 -13.90
CA ASN A 81 -5.09 -6.44 -14.86
C ASN A 81 -5.78 -7.61 -14.10
N PRO A 82 -7.10 -7.84 -14.30
CA PRO A 82 -7.86 -8.90 -13.59
C PRO A 82 -7.31 -10.32 -13.77
N GLU A 83 -6.55 -10.59 -14.83
CA GLU A 83 -5.90 -11.89 -15.05
C GLU A 83 -4.88 -12.23 -13.96
N ILE A 84 -4.46 -11.25 -13.17
CA ILE A 84 -3.62 -11.47 -11.99
C ILE A 84 -4.26 -12.47 -11.01
N HIS A 85 -5.59 -12.50 -10.88
CA HIS A 85 -6.27 -13.43 -9.98
C HIS A 85 -6.01 -14.89 -10.34
N LYS A 86 -6.11 -15.23 -11.63
CA LYS A 86 -5.81 -16.58 -12.12
C LYS A 86 -4.37 -16.95 -11.84
N ARG A 87 -3.46 -15.99 -12.03
CA ARG A 87 -2.03 -16.19 -11.80
C ARG A 87 -1.71 -16.39 -10.31
N LEU A 88 -2.29 -15.61 -9.42
CA LEU A 88 -2.10 -15.75 -7.97
C LEU A 88 -2.64 -17.10 -7.45
N ILE A 89 -3.75 -17.60 -8.00
CA ILE A 89 -4.29 -18.93 -7.69
C ILE A 89 -3.31 -20.02 -8.17
N ALA A 90 -2.84 -19.93 -9.41
CA ALA A 90 -1.90 -20.89 -9.98
C ALA A 90 -0.59 -20.96 -9.18
N ASP A 91 -0.11 -19.81 -8.70
CA ASP A 91 1.10 -19.69 -7.88
C ASP A 91 0.87 -20.03 -6.39
N LYS A 92 -0.34 -20.46 -6.00
CA LYS A 92 -0.73 -20.83 -4.62
C LYS A 92 -0.49 -19.72 -3.59
N VAL A 93 -0.68 -18.46 -3.99
CA VAL A 93 -0.57 -17.32 -3.08
C VAL A 93 -1.64 -17.42 -1.98
N GLY A 94 -1.27 -17.01 -0.77
CA GLY A 94 -2.12 -17.05 0.42
C GLY A 94 -3.48 -16.39 0.21
N PHE A 95 -4.50 -16.91 0.90
CA PHE A 95 -5.88 -16.46 0.75
C PHE A 95 -6.04 -14.96 1.03
N LEU A 96 -5.42 -14.44 2.09
CA LEU A 96 -5.54 -13.04 2.49
C LEU A 96 -5.03 -12.09 1.40
N GLN A 97 -3.84 -12.36 0.85
CA GLN A 97 -3.28 -11.54 -0.22
C GLN A 97 -4.14 -11.59 -1.48
N ARG A 98 -4.67 -12.77 -1.84
CA ARG A 98 -5.57 -12.90 -3.00
C ARG A 98 -6.88 -12.14 -2.79
N HIS A 99 -7.44 -12.18 -1.59
CA HIS A 99 -8.68 -11.51 -1.26
C HIS A 99 -8.50 -9.99 -1.28
N GLU A 100 -7.43 -9.47 -0.71
CA GLU A 100 -7.09 -8.05 -0.74
C GLU A 100 -6.99 -7.52 -2.18
N VAL A 101 -6.25 -8.23 -3.04
CA VAL A 101 -6.16 -7.87 -4.47
C VAL A 101 -7.54 -7.87 -5.11
N SER A 102 -8.43 -8.81 -4.78
CA SER A 102 -9.78 -8.85 -5.38
C SER A 102 -10.69 -7.69 -4.97
N LEU A 103 -10.53 -7.16 -3.75
CA LEU A 103 -11.33 -6.02 -3.29
C LEU A 103 -10.93 -4.73 -4.00
N ASN A 104 -9.62 -4.51 -4.17
CA ASN A 104 -9.11 -3.28 -4.77
C ASN A 104 -9.19 -3.27 -6.30
N VAL A 105 -9.17 -4.44 -6.96
CA VAL A 105 -9.29 -4.56 -8.43
C VAL A 105 -10.72 -4.31 -8.92
N MET A 106 -11.75 -4.62 -8.12
CA MET A 106 -13.15 -4.38 -8.52
C MET A 106 -13.57 -2.91 -8.43
N ALA A 107 -12.86 -2.09 -7.66
CA ALA A 107 -13.20 -0.69 -7.42
C ALA A 107 -12.77 0.25 -8.57
N THR A 108 -12.04 -0.25 -9.57
CA THR A 108 -11.44 0.57 -10.65
C THR A 108 -12.19 0.48 -11.98
N GLN A 109 -13.49 0.11 -11.99
CA GLN A 109 -14.32 0.09 -13.22
C GLN A 109 -15.18 1.34 -13.37
#